data_AF-A0A832K025-F1
#
_entry.id   AF-A0A832K025-F1
#
_cell.length_a   1.000
_cell.length_b   1.000
_cell.length_c   1.000
_cell.angle_alpha   90.00
_cell.angle_beta   90.00
_cell.angle_gamma   90.00
#
_symmetry.space_group_name_H-M   'P 1'
#
loop_
_entity.id
_entity.type
_entity.pdbx_description
1 polymer ?
#
loop_
_entity_poly.entity_id
_entity_poly.type
_entity_poly.pdbx_seq_one_letter_code
_entity_poly.pdbx_strand_id
1 'polypeptide(L)'
;MVEKRSRCSYHASGWRDEATSDQAYRSENAGREVLSDTHVVLGEVLKIVREYAVVRASILPSLMEHVYDLKGSHIGHVSDVFGPVEGFYVVVRIDTRAPRLAPGEKLFLKAKREQVKS
;
A
#
# COMPACT_ATOMS: atom_id res chain seq x y z
N MET A 1 -0.97 -55.73 -37.95
CA MET A 1 -0.11 -54.86 -37.12
C MET A 1 0.97 -54.30 -38.04
N VAL A 2 0.78 -53.06 -38.51
CA VAL A 2 1.71 -52.35 -39.41
C VAL A 2 1.67 -50.87 -39.03
N GLU A 3 2.83 -50.33 -38.68
CA GLU A 3 3.07 -48.96 -38.22
C GLU A 3 2.77 -47.92 -39.32
N LYS A 4 2.05 -46.85 -38.97
CA LYS A 4 2.01 -45.61 -39.77
C LYS A 4 3.00 -44.61 -39.19
N ARG A 5 4.08 -44.35 -39.92
CA ARG A 5 5.00 -43.22 -39.67
C ARG A 5 4.39 -41.94 -40.22
N SER A 6 4.13 -40.98 -39.34
CA SER A 6 3.80 -39.60 -39.72
C SER A 6 5.08 -38.76 -39.69
N ARG A 7 5.51 -38.28 -40.87
CA ARG A 7 6.51 -37.21 -41.02
C ARG A 7 5.78 -35.87 -40.94
N CYS A 8 6.20 -34.99 -40.04
CA CYS A 8 5.77 -33.58 -40.03
C CYS A 8 6.99 -32.71 -40.41
N SER A 9 6.86 -31.97 -41.49
CA SER A 9 7.85 -31.06 -42.04
C SER A 9 7.76 -29.68 -41.38
N TYR A 10 8.91 -29.15 -40.96
CA TYR A 10 9.07 -27.78 -40.47
C TYR A 10 9.02 -26.78 -41.64
N HIS A 11 8.14 -25.80 -41.56
CA HIS A 11 8.27 -24.54 -42.29
C HIS A 11 8.44 -23.41 -41.26
N ALA A 12 9.63 -22.84 -41.21
CA ALA A 12 9.94 -21.63 -40.47
C ALA A 12 9.74 -20.43 -41.39
N SER A 13 8.93 -19.46 -40.97
CA SER A 13 8.80 -18.17 -41.65
C SER A 13 8.47 -17.06 -40.66
N GLY A 14 9.36 -16.06 -40.62
CA GLY A 14 9.02 -14.67 -40.31
C GLY A 14 9.18 -14.23 -38.86
N TRP A 15 10.39 -13.76 -38.52
CA TRP A 15 10.56 -12.76 -37.45
C TRP A 15 10.10 -11.41 -37.99
N ARG A 16 9.18 -10.74 -37.28
CA ARG A 16 8.84 -9.34 -37.48
C ARG A 16 8.72 -8.70 -36.10
N ASP A 17 9.50 -7.65 -35.89
CA ASP A 17 9.68 -6.97 -34.61
C ASP A 17 8.40 -6.27 -34.13
N GLU A 18 7.77 -6.78 -33.08
CA GLU A 18 6.76 -6.05 -32.29
C GLU A 18 7.44 -5.29 -31.14
N ALA A 19 8.24 -4.30 -31.51
CA ALA A 19 8.83 -3.33 -30.58
C ALA A 19 8.07 -1.99 -30.68
N THR A 20 6.75 -1.98 -30.45
CA THR A 20 6.00 -0.71 -30.40
C THR A 20 4.73 -0.76 -29.55
N SER A 21 4.66 -1.68 -28.59
CA SER A 21 3.50 -1.82 -27.68
C SER A 21 3.81 -1.39 -26.24
N ASP A 22 5.09 -1.31 -25.89
CA ASP A 22 5.56 -1.07 -24.50
C ASP A 22 5.65 0.41 -24.11
N GLN A 23 5.68 1.33 -25.09
CA GLN A 23 5.75 2.77 -24.82
C GLN A 23 4.39 3.42 -24.56
N ALA A 24 3.29 2.82 -25.02
CA ALA A 24 1.94 3.35 -24.80
C ALA A 24 1.36 2.98 -23.42
N TYR A 25 1.83 1.90 -22.78
CA TYR A 25 1.41 1.53 -21.42
C TYR A 25 2.07 2.35 -20.31
N ARG A 26 3.17 3.07 -20.61
CA ARG A 26 3.91 3.90 -19.63
C ARG A 26 3.38 5.32 -19.48
N SER A 27 2.46 5.78 -20.32
CA SER A 27 1.97 7.17 -20.29
C SER A 27 0.65 7.38 -19.55
N GLU A 28 -0.06 6.32 -19.12
CA GLU A 28 -1.39 6.46 -18.47
C GLU A 28 -1.40 6.16 -16.96
N ASN A 29 -0.29 5.76 -16.37
CA ASN A 29 -0.21 5.40 -14.93
C ASN A 29 0.62 6.39 -14.08
N ALA A 30 0.82 7.62 -14.55
CA ALA A 30 1.59 8.65 -13.84
C ALA A 30 0.87 9.27 -12.61
N GLY A 31 -0.11 8.59 -12.01
CA GLY A 31 -0.96 9.18 -10.96
C GLY A 31 -1.47 8.25 -9.86
N ARG A 32 -1.05 6.98 -9.80
CA ARG A 32 -1.41 6.06 -8.72
C ARG A 32 -0.21 5.22 -8.32
N GLU A 33 0.72 5.81 -7.57
CA GLU A 33 1.51 5.03 -6.63
C GLU A 33 0.54 4.53 -5.54
N VAL A 34 -0.07 3.39 -5.80
CA VAL A 34 -0.74 2.59 -4.77
C VAL A 34 0.37 2.14 -3.83
N LEU A 35 0.21 2.42 -2.52
CA LEU A 35 1.13 1.96 -1.48
C LEU A 35 1.53 0.51 -1.77
N SER A 36 2.82 0.31 -2.08
CA SER A 36 3.41 -1.02 -2.20
C SER A 36 3.21 -1.81 -0.91
N ASP A 37 3.42 -3.13 -0.94
CA ASP A 37 3.25 -4.15 0.14
C ASP A 37 3.96 -3.86 1.48
N THR A 38 4.41 -2.64 1.69
CA THR A 38 5.18 -2.11 2.80
C THR A 38 4.36 -1.30 3.81
N HIS A 39 3.03 -1.26 3.71
CA HIS A 39 2.18 -0.52 4.63
C HIS A 39 1.00 -1.35 5.17
N VAL A 40 0.71 -1.20 6.46
CA VAL A 40 -0.38 -1.90 7.16
C VAL A 40 -1.43 -0.87 7.58
N VAL A 41 -2.70 -1.19 7.35
CA VAL A 41 -3.82 -0.31 7.75
C VAL A 41 -3.82 -0.15 9.27
N LEU A 42 -3.65 1.09 9.73
CA LEU A 42 -3.83 1.46 11.14
C LEU A 42 -5.31 1.43 11.50
N GLY A 43 -6.13 2.13 10.71
CA GLY A 43 -7.55 2.31 10.98
C GLY A 43 -8.17 3.50 10.25
N GLU A 44 -9.41 3.83 10.62
CA GLU A 44 -10.20 4.92 10.04
C GLU A 44 -10.26 6.13 10.97
N VAL A 45 -10.10 7.33 10.41
CA VAL A 45 -10.21 8.60 11.15
C VAL A 45 -11.67 8.85 11.51
N LEU A 46 -11.99 8.88 12.80
CA LEU A 46 -13.32 9.21 13.29
C LEU A 46 -13.54 10.71 13.38
N LYS A 47 -12.54 11.42 13.90
CA LYS A 47 -12.64 12.86 14.18
C LYS A 47 -11.26 13.50 14.20
N ILE A 48 -11.21 14.75 13.78
CA ILE A 48 -10.04 15.61 13.89
C ILE A 48 -10.37 16.74 14.85
N VAL A 49 -9.51 16.96 15.84
CA VAL A 49 -9.62 18.02 16.84
C VAL A 49 -8.28 18.75 16.92
N ARG A 50 -8.22 19.96 16.35
CA ARG A 50 -6.97 20.73 16.20
C ARG A 50 -5.91 19.90 15.46
N GLU A 51 -4.77 19.66 16.11
CA GLU A 51 -3.63 18.91 15.59
C GLU A 51 -3.71 17.40 15.89
N TYR A 52 -4.88 16.88 16.29
CA TYR A 52 -5.04 15.47 16.66
C TYR A 52 -6.13 14.79 15.85
N ALA A 53 -5.83 13.62 15.30
CA ALA A 53 -6.80 12.71 14.73
C ALA A 53 -7.06 11.55 15.69
N VAL A 54 -8.34 11.25 15.93
CA VAL A 54 -8.78 10.06 16.65
C VAL A 54 -9.13 8.99 15.62
N VAL A 55 -8.46 7.84 15.71
CA VAL A 55 -8.56 6.75 14.75
C VAL A 55 -9.15 5.53 15.43
N ARG A 56 -10.16 4.90 14.82
CA ARG A 56 -10.59 3.55 15.22
C ARG A 56 -9.63 2.55 14.62
N ALA A 57 -8.76 1.97 15.45
CA ALA A 57 -7.65 1.16 14.98
C ALA A 57 -8.00 -0.34 14.94
N SER A 58 -7.38 -1.06 14.00
CA SER A 58 -7.47 -2.52 13.86
C SER A 58 -6.18 -3.24 14.25
N ILE A 59 -5.09 -2.50 14.47
CA ILE A 59 -3.78 -3.01 14.86
C ILE A 59 -3.22 -2.16 16.00
N LEU A 60 -2.46 -2.77 16.91
CA LEU A 60 -1.89 -2.07 18.06
C LEU A 60 -0.55 -1.42 17.66
N PRO A 61 -0.46 -0.09 17.48
CA PRO A 61 0.80 0.55 17.10
C PRO A 61 1.73 0.74 18.29
N SER A 62 2.99 1.03 18.01
CA SER A 62 3.91 1.59 19.00
C SER A 62 3.66 3.09 19.17
N LEU A 63 3.91 3.63 20.37
CA LEU A 63 3.97 5.08 20.55
C LEU A 63 5.08 5.66 19.66
N MET A 64 4.87 6.89 19.17
CA MET A 64 5.75 7.61 18.24
C MET A 64 5.91 6.97 16.86
N GLU A 65 5.19 5.90 16.55
CA GLU A 65 5.23 5.28 15.23
C GLU A 65 4.66 6.24 14.18
N HIS A 66 5.34 6.35 13.03
CA HIS A 66 4.94 7.26 11.95
C HIS A 66 3.71 6.74 11.23
N VAL A 67 2.83 7.67 10.90
CA VAL A 67 1.52 7.42 10.30
C VAL A 67 1.43 8.11 8.94
N TYR A 68 0.86 7.41 7.97
CA TYR A 68 0.82 7.81 6.57
C TYR A 68 -0.62 7.74 6.03
N ASP A 69 -0.91 8.52 4.99
CA ASP A 69 -2.14 8.39 4.21
C ASP A 69 -2.03 7.28 3.15
N LEU A 70 -3.11 7.06 2.39
CA LEU A 70 -3.16 6.09 1.29
C LEU A 70 -2.16 6.39 0.15
N LYS A 71 -1.65 7.63 0.05
CA LYS A 71 -0.66 8.03 -0.95
C LYS A 71 0.77 7.88 -0.44
N GLY A 72 0.96 7.41 0.80
CA GLY A 72 2.26 7.32 1.46
C GLY A 72 2.80 8.66 1.96
N SER A 73 1.98 9.70 1.98
CA SER A 73 2.35 10.98 2.56
C SER A 73 2.39 10.87 4.08
N HIS A 74 3.44 11.42 4.70
CA HIS A 74 3.53 11.48 6.16
C HIS A 74 2.45 12.39 6.73
N ILE A 75 1.66 11.85 7.67
CA ILE A 75 0.60 12.59 8.36
C ILE A 75 1.05 13.04 9.75
N GLY A 76 1.86 12.23 10.44
CA GLY A 76 2.31 12.52 11.79
C GLY A 76 2.69 11.24 12.52
N HIS A 77 2.45 11.20 13.83
CA HIS A 77 2.86 10.08 14.66
C HIS A 77 1.82 9.69 15.72
N VAL A 78 1.89 8.44 16.16
CA VAL A 78 1.07 7.94 17.27
C VAL A 78 1.48 8.62 18.57
N SER A 79 0.53 9.28 19.22
CA SER A 79 0.73 10.01 20.48
C SER A 79 0.11 9.28 21.68
N ASP A 80 -0.96 8.51 21.46
CA ASP A 80 -1.64 7.78 22.53
C ASP A 80 -2.45 6.58 21.97
N VAL A 81 -2.71 5.59 22.81
CA VAL A 81 -3.56 4.43 22.53
C VAL A 81 -4.42 4.11 23.75
N PHE A 82 -5.74 4.05 23.57
CA PHE A 82 -6.67 3.85 24.69
C PHE A 82 -7.96 3.14 24.27
N GLY A 83 -8.75 2.67 25.24
CA GLY A 83 -10.03 2.01 25.01
C GLY A 83 -9.95 0.48 25.09
N PRO A 84 -11.05 -0.22 24.75
CA PRO A 84 -11.15 -1.67 24.92
C PRO A 84 -10.30 -2.44 23.90
N VAL A 85 -9.78 -3.60 24.29
CA VAL A 85 -8.89 -4.42 23.44
C VAL A 85 -9.58 -4.92 22.17
N GLU A 86 -10.89 -5.19 22.22
CA GLU A 86 -11.67 -5.60 21.05
C GLU A 86 -11.89 -4.46 20.02
N GLY A 87 -11.51 -3.23 20.37
CA GLY A 87 -11.64 -2.08 19.49
C GLY A 87 -11.21 -0.79 20.16
N PHE A 88 -9.91 -0.54 20.15
CA PHE A 88 -9.29 0.62 20.76
C PHE A 88 -9.19 1.80 19.79
N TYR A 89 -8.85 2.94 20.36
CA TYR A 89 -8.63 4.20 19.68
C TYR A 89 -7.15 4.54 19.72
N VAL A 90 -6.68 5.16 18.64
CA VAL A 90 -5.33 5.69 18.52
C VAL A 90 -5.42 7.18 18.29
N VAL A 91 -4.65 7.96 19.04
CA VAL A 91 -4.50 9.39 18.81
C VAL A 91 -3.25 9.61 17.97
N VAL A 92 -3.44 10.20 16.79
CA VAL A 92 -2.35 10.62 15.92
C VAL A 92 -2.18 12.13 16.06
N ARG A 93 -0.99 12.57 16.47
CA ARG A 93 -0.62 13.99 16.40
C ARG A 93 -0.20 14.30 14.97
N ILE A 94 -0.92 15.23 14.35
CA ILE A 94 -0.77 15.64 12.95
C ILE A 94 0.39 16.64 12.85
N ASP A 95 1.29 16.40 11.92
CA ASP A 95 2.38 17.33 11.63
C ASP A 95 1.88 18.57 10.90
N THR A 96 2.51 19.72 11.16
CA THR A 96 2.10 21.02 10.58
C THR A 96 2.17 21.09 9.06
N ARG A 97 2.97 20.23 8.43
CA ARG A 97 3.13 20.14 6.96
C ARG A 97 2.37 18.97 6.34
N ALA A 98 1.59 18.24 7.13
CA ALA A 98 0.82 17.11 6.65
C ALA A 98 -0.23 17.57 5.62
N PRO A 99 -0.54 16.74 4.61
CA PRO A 99 -1.72 16.94 3.78
C PRO A 99 -3.00 17.06 4.60
N ARG A 100 -4.03 17.69 4.02
CA ARG A 100 -5.35 17.79 4.66
C ARG A 100 -5.94 16.40 4.82
N LEU A 101 -6.27 16.06 6.06
CA LEU A 101 -6.95 14.82 6.45
C LEU A 101 -8.45 15.10 6.71
N ALA A 102 -9.31 14.14 6.39
CA ALA A 102 -10.74 14.19 6.71
C ALA A 102 -11.21 12.95 7.50
N PRO A 103 -12.34 13.06 8.25
CA PRO A 103 -13.02 11.89 8.80
C PRO A 103 -13.41 10.88 7.70
N GLY A 104 -13.31 9.60 8.01
CA GLY A 104 -13.55 8.48 7.09
C GLY A 104 -12.31 8.03 6.31
N GLU A 105 -11.23 8.80 6.32
CA GLU A 105 -9.99 8.39 5.67
C GLU A 105 -9.26 7.30 6.45
N LYS A 106 -8.60 6.39 5.72
CA LYS A 106 -7.76 5.35 6.32
C LYS A 106 -6.33 5.84 6.48
N LEU A 107 -5.74 5.53 7.63
CA LEU A 107 -4.33 5.76 7.93
C LEU A 107 -3.56 4.45 7.98
N PHE A 108 -2.25 4.56 7.77
CA PHE A 108 -1.36 3.43 7.58
C PHE A 108 -0.08 3.57 8.39
N LEU A 109 0.50 2.44 8.81
CA LEU A 109 1.85 2.33 9.35
C LEU A 109 2.76 1.69 8.30
N LYS A 110 4.07 1.89 8.42
CA LYS A 110 5.04 1.09 7.65
C LYS A 110 5.11 -0.34 8.21
N ALA A 111 5.08 -1.33 7.33
CA ALA A 111 5.30 -2.72 7.67
C ALA A 111 6.71 -2.89 8.24
N LYS A 112 6.81 -3.47 9.44
CA LYS A 112 8.09 -3.85 10.04
C LYS A 112 8.58 -5.09 9.30
N ARG A 113 9.73 -5.00 8.62
CA ARG A 113 10.45 -6.22 8.19
C ARG A 113 10.95 -6.88 9.46
N GLU A 114 10.42 -8.04 9.81
CA GLU A 114 11.03 -8.86 10.85
C GLU A 114 12.47 -9.13 10.43
N GLN A 115 13.42 -8.56 11.18
CA GLN A 115 14.80 -8.98 11.09
C GLN A 115 14.84 -10.39 11.67
N VAL A 116 14.74 -11.40 10.80
CA VAL A 116 15.09 -12.77 11.13
C VAL A 116 16.56 -12.73 11.50
N LYS A 117 16.86 -12.71 12.81
CA LYS A 117 18.21 -12.93 13.30
C LYS A 117 18.61 -14.34 12.88
N SER A 118 19.55 -14.42 11.93
CA SER A 118 20.31 -15.64 11.63
C SER A 118 21.29 -15.93 12.75
#